data_AF-A0A1Z4QS82-F1
#
_entry.id   AF-A0A1Z4QS82-F1
#
_cell.length_a   1.000
_cell.length_b   1.000
_cell.length_c   1.000
_cell.angle_alpha   90.00
_cell.angle_beta   90.00
_cell.angle_gamma   90.00
#
_symmetry.space_group_name_H-M   'P 1'
#
loop_
_entity.id
_entity.type
_entity.pdbx_description
1 polymer ?
#
loop_
_entity_poly.entity_id
_entity_poly.type
_entity_poly.pdbx_seq_one_letter_code
_entity_poly.pdbx_strand_id
1 'polypeptide(L)'
;MAGDLFIMNITEDEMNVIIQAGGQIERSIYHANRDKAEAWTKLEIQLTAQQQKRVGLPPHAYIRFTRNQYKKSALLENFLAKVSRPLGVVTNQPALQNWNQTIHNRADYLEQALEKIAVILEYYKYGNQKLLDAPFAKDFKRIDEQSIDEQT
;
A
#
# COMPACT_ATOMS: atom_id res chain seq x y z
N MET A 1 2.52 5.53 -9.69
CA MET A 1 3.20 4.31 -9.17
C MET A 1 2.15 3.36 -8.64
N ALA A 2 2.43 2.07 -8.56
CA ALA A 2 1.48 1.05 -8.12
C ALA A 2 2.16 0.29 -6.96
N GLY A 3 1.65 0.36 -5.73
CA GLY A 3 2.25 -0.24 -4.53
C GLY A 3 2.48 -1.77 -4.55
N ASP A 4 3.52 -2.25 -3.88
CA ASP A 4 3.96 -3.65 -3.87
C ASP A 4 3.18 -4.54 -2.88
N LEU A 5 2.67 -3.93 -1.80
CA LEU A 5 1.86 -4.58 -0.77
C LEU A 5 0.55 -3.81 -0.61
N PHE A 6 -0.49 -4.48 -0.11
CA PHE A 6 -1.80 -3.85 0.11
C PHE A 6 -2.38 -4.16 1.50
N ILE A 7 -2.98 -3.15 2.11
CA ILE A 7 -3.82 -3.29 3.29
C ILE A 7 -5.12 -2.51 3.15
N MET A 8 -6.23 -3.14 3.53
CA MET A 8 -7.55 -2.50 3.41
C MET A 8 -7.66 -1.27 4.31
N ASN A 9 -7.27 -1.43 5.57
CA ASN A 9 -7.46 -0.44 6.60
C ASN A 9 -6.25 -0.41 7.54
N ILE A 10 -5.80 0.79 7.88
CA ILE A 10 -4.76 1.04 8.89
C ILE A 10 -5.39 1.84 10.04
N THR A 11 -5.19 1.43 11.28
CA THR A 11 -5.56 2.26 12.45
C THR A 11 -4.45 3.23 12.82
N GLU A 12 -4.75 4.20 13.69
CA GLU A 12 -3.72 5.13 14.19
C GLU A 12 -2.56 4.42 14.90
N ASP A 13 -2.86 3.43 15.75
CA ASP A 13 -1.85 2.63 16.43
C ASP A 13 -0.96 1.86 15.45
N GLU A 14 -1.56 1.27 14.41
CA GLU A 14 -0.84 0.57 13.35
C GLU A 14 0.02 1.53 12.53
N MET A 15 -0.48 2.74 12.24
CA MET A 15 0.29 3.78 11.57
C MET A 15 1.50 4.20 12.41
N ASN A 16 1.33 4.34 13.73
CA ASN A 16 2.43 4.64 14.64
C ASN A 16 3.49 3.53 14.64
N VAL A 17 3.08 2.26 14.64
CA VAL A 17 3.99 1.12 14.51
C VAL A 17 4.77 1.19 13.19
N ILE A 18 4.10 1.50 12.08
CA ILE A 18 4.72 1.66 10.75
C ILE A 18 5.76 2.79 10.75
N ILE A 19 5.42 3.96 11.29
CA ILE A 19 6.33 5.12 11.36
C ILE A 19 7.56 4.76 12.21
N GLN A 20 7.35 4.13 13.36
CA GLN A 20 8.45 3.70 14.24
C GLN A 20 9.37 2.67 13.57
N ALA A 21 8.80 1.82 12.71
CA ALA A 21 9.54 0.88 11.88
C ALA A 21 10.25 1.52 10.67
N GLY A 22 10.19 2.85 10.52
CA GLY A 22 10.84 3.58 9.44
C GLY A 22 10.02 3.72 8.17
N GLY A 23 8.71 3.45 8.24
CA GLY A 23 7.77 3.71 7.16
C GLY A 23 7.58 5.20 6.92
N GLN A 24 7.76 5.64 5.69
CA GLN A 24 7.53 7.01 5.26
C GLN A 24 6.13 7.14 4.66
N ILE A 25 5.28 7.94 5.28
CA ILE A 25 3.94 8.19 4.76
C ILE A 25 4.04 9.16 3.58
N GLU A 26 3.53 8.75 2.43
CA GLU A 26 3.38 9.64 1.30
C GLU A 26 2.13 10.51 1.50
N ARG A 27 2.32 11.84 1.53
CA ARG A 27 1.24 12.81 1.78
C ARG A 27 0.41 13.11 0.52
N SER A 28 0.04 12.05 -0.18
CA SER A 28 -0.77 12.09 -1.40
C SER A 28 -1.86 11.02 -1.33
N ILE A 29 -3.10 11.42 -1.61
CA ILE A 29 -4.21 10.51 -1.88
C ILE A 29 -4.39 10.45 -3.39
N TYR A 30 -4.11 9.29 -3.96
CA TYR A 30 -4.18 9.02 -5.39
C TYR A 30 -5.59 8.63 -5.81
N HIS A 31 -5.95 9.02 -7.02
CA HIS A 31 -7.27 8.81 -7.64
C HIS A 31 -8.42 9.33 -6.78
N ALA A 32 -8.27 10.53 -6.21
CA ALA A 32 -9.25 11.13 -5.30
C ALA A 32 -10.65 11.27 -5.93
N ASN A 33 -10.73 11.44 -7.26
CA ASN A 33 -11.97 11.43 -8.04
C ASN A 33 -12.74 10.09 -8.09
N ARG A 34 -12.17 8.97 -7.63
CA ARG A 34 -12.79 7.64 -7.71
C ARG A 34 -13.54 7.19 -6.44
N ASP A 35 -14.06 8.10 -5.62
CA ASP A 35 -14.73 7.73 -4.36
C ASP A 35 -16.19 7.21 -4.48
N LYS A 36 -16.58 6.79 -5.69
CA LYS A 36 -17.93 6.27 -5.95
C LYS A 36 -18.06 4.82 -5.48
N ALA A 37 -19.28 4.40 -5.14
CA ALA A 37 -19.57 3.04 -4.68
C ALA A 37 -19.03 1.96 -5.62
N GLU A 38 -19.11 2.19 -6.93
CA GLU A 38 -18.60 1.27 -7.97
C GLU A 38 -17.12 0.94 -7.82
N ALA A 39 -16.28 1.92 -7.48
CA ALA A 39 -14.85 1.69 -7.27
C ALA A 39 -14.60 0.85 -6.01
N TRP A 40 -15.37 1.09 -4.95
CA TRP A 40 -15.31 0.30 -3.72
C TRP A 40 -15.80 -1.14 -3.90
N THR A 41 -16.91 -1.35 -4.61
CA THR A 41 -17.37 -2.68 -5.01
C THR A 41 -16.32 -3.40 -5.85
N LYS A 42 -15.66 -2.68 -6.76
CA LYS A 42 -14.56 -3.26 -7.55
C LYS A 42 -13.42 -3.73 -6.66
N LEU A 43 -13.01 -2.93 -5.68
CA LEU A 43 -11.99 -3.33 -4.71
C LEU A 43 -12.39 -4.61 -3.98
N GLU A 44 -13.61 -4.68 -3.42
CA GLU A 44 -14.11 -5.88 -2.72
C GLU A 44 -14.07 -7.13 -3.59
N ILE A 45 -14.48 -7.02 -4.87
CA ILE A 45 -14.38 -8.11 -5.84
C ILE A 45 -12.91 -8.53 -6.01
N GLN A 46 -11.98 -7.58 -6.16
CA GLN A 46 -10.55 -7.89 -6.33
C GLN A 46 -9.93 -8.57 -5.11
N LEU A 47 -10.40 -8.29 -3.89
CA LEU A 47 -9.87 -8.95 -2.69
C LEU A 47 -10.14 -10.45 -2.66
N THR A 48 -11.22 -10.89 -3.30
CA THR A 48 -11.62 -12.31 -3.36
C THR A 48 -11.21 -12.97 -4.68
N ALA A 49 -10.77 -12.18 -5.66
CA ALA A 49 -10.40 -12.66 -6.98
C ALA A 49 -9.05 -13.39 -6.97
N GLN A 50 -8.95 -14.46 -7.76
CA GLN A 50 -7.70 -15.19 -7.98
C GLN A 50 -6.64 -14.35 -8.72
N GLN A 51 -7.09 -13.40 -9.55
CA GLN A 51 -6.26 -12.41 -10.22
C GLN A 51 -6.72 -11.01 -9.84
N GLN A 52 -5.79 -10.19 -9.38
CA GLN A 52 -6.08 -8.87 -8.84
C GLN A 52 -5.62 -7.79 -9.83
N LYS A 53 -6.57 -7.03 -10.40
CA LYS A 53 -6.34 -5.91 -11.32
C LYS A 53 -6.52 -4.58 -10.59
N ARG A 54 -5.68 -3.61 -10.92
CA ARG A 54 -5.63 -2.31 -10.23
C ARG A 54 -6.41 -1.18 -10.90
N VAL A 55 -6.84 -1.38 -12.13
CA VAL A 55 -7.54 -0.35 -12.90
C VAL A 55 -8.86 0.00 -12.23
N GLY A 56 -9.15 1.28 -12.02
CA GLY A 56 -10.42 1.75 -11.46
C GLY A 56 -10.63 1.44 -9.98
N LEU A 57 -9.57 1.16 -9.22
CA LEU A 57 -9.63 1.03 -7.76
C LEU A 57 -9.86 2.40 -7.09
N PRO A 58 -10.47 2.44 -5.89
CA PRO A 58 -10.86 3.68 -5.20
C PRO A 58 -9.64 4.47 -4.71
N PRO A 59 -9.84 5.65 -4.07
CA PRO A 59 -8.74 6.45 -3.57
C PRO A 59 -7.86 5.65 -2.61
N HIS A 60 -6.55 5.78 -2.76
CA HIS A 60 -5.57 5.10 -1.92
C HIS A 60 -4.37 6.01 -1.64
N ALA A 61 -3.60 5.65 -0.63
CA ALA A 61 -2.37 6.32 -0.26
C ALA A 61 -1.24 5.31 -0.10
N TYR A 62 -0.01 5.81 -0.04
CA TYR A 62 1.19 4.99 0.01
C TYR A 62 2.01 5.22 1.27
N ILE A 63 2.64 4.14 1.72
CA ILE A 63 3.72 4.14 2.70
C ILE A 63 4.93 3.55 2.01
N ARG A 64 6.07 4.21 2.10
CA ARG A 64 7.33 3.77 1.53
C ARG A 64 8.27 3.27 2.62
N PHE A 65 8.82 2.07 2.43
CA PHE A 65 9.91 1.53 3.22
C PHE A 65 11.20 1.55 2.40
N THR A 66 12.31 1.88 3.06
CA THR A 66 13.65 1.82 2.48
C THR A 66 14.58 1.09 3.43
N ARG A 67 15.56 0.37 2.89
CA ARG A 67 16.53 -0.42 3.67
C ARG A 67 17.17 0.37 4.81
N ASN A 68 17.61 1.60 4.54
CA ASN A 68 18.39 2.39 5.49
C ASN A 68 17.58 2.90 6.68
N GLN A 69 16.25 2.92 6.56
CA GLN A 69 15.36 3.44 7.61
C GLN A 69 14.55 2.32 8.27
N TYR A 70 14.43 1.18 7.61
CA TYR A 70 13.66 0.04 8.09
C TYR A 70 14.20 -0.48 9.41
N LYS A 71 13.28 -0.67 10.37
CA LYS A 71 13.56 -1.29 11.66
C LYS A 71 12.60 -2.44 11.88
N LYS A 72 13.16 -3.64 11.92
CA LYS A 72 12.40 -4.84 12.26
C LYS A 72 11.91 -4.77 13.70
N SER A 73 10.66 -5.15 13.94
CA SER A 73 10.09 -5.25 15.28
C SER A 73 8.95 -6.26 15.30
N ALA A 74 8.69 -6.87 16.46
CA ALA A 74 7.59 -7.81 16.65
C ALA A 74 6.20 -7.15 16.40
N LEU A 75 6.08 -5.84 16.70
CA LEU A 75 4.85 -5.09 16.42
C LEU A 75 4.61 -4.94 14.91
N LEU A 76 5.65 -4.63 14.15
CA LEU A 76 5.56 -4.56 12.70
C LEU A 76 5.26 -5.94 12.10
N GLU A 77 5.89 -7.01 12.61
CA GLU A 77 5.60 -8.40 12.20
C GLU A 77 4.12 -8.75 12.38
N ASN A 78 3.56 -8.43 13.55
CA ASN A 78 2.14 -8.63 13.84
C ASN A 78 1.23 -7.80 12.93
N PHE A 79 1.61 -6.56 12.63
CA PHE A 79 0.89 -5.73 11.67
C PHE A 79 0.94 -6.34 10.26
N LEU A 80 2.12 -6.73 9.79
CA LEU A 80 2.32 -7.32 8.47
C LEU A 80 1.56 -8.63 8.32
N ALA A 81 1.26 -9.37 9.39
CA ALA A 81 0.39 -10.55 9.32
C ALA A 81 -1.02 -10.25 8.75
N LYS A 82 -1.52 -9.02 8.92
CA LYS A 82 -2.80 -8.53 8.37
C LYS A 82 -2.71 -8.08 6.92
N VAL A 83 -1.50 -7.86 6.41
CA VAL A 83 -1.28 -7.46 5.01
C VAL A 83 -1.69 -8.64 4.13
N SER A 84 -2.73 -8.39 3.34
CA SER A 84 -3.19 -9.33 2.31
C SER A 84 -2.12 -9.46 1.25
N ARG A 85 -2.13 -10.59 0.53
CA ARG A 85 -1.23 -10.81 -0.61
C ARG A 85 -1.22 -9.56 -1.52
N PRO A 86 -0.09 -9.29 -2.19
CA PRO A 86 0.02 -8.16 -3.12
C PRO A 86 -1.18 -8.11 -4.07
N LEU A 87 -1.83 -6.94 -4.17
CA LEU A 87 -2.77 -6.61 -5.26
C LEU A 87 -1.97 -6.55 -6.57
N GLY A 88 -1.56 -7.72 -7.06
CA GLY A 88 -0.56 -7.92 -8.10
C GLY A 88 0.76 -7.20 -7.76
N VAL A 89 1.78 -7.91 -7.25
CA VAL A 89 3.15 -7.38 -7.41
C VAL A 89 3.39 -7.29 -8.89
N VAL A 90 3.46 -6.05 -9.35
CA VAL A 90 4.37 -5.53 -10.36
C VAL A 90 5.05 -6.61 -11.20
N THR A 91 4.32 -7.13 -12.19
CA THR A 91 4.89 -7.91 -13.30
C THR A 91 5.93 -7.11 -14.12
N ASN A 92 6.16 -5.83 -13.76
CA ASN A 92 7.00 -4.89 -14.48
C ASN A 92 8.23 -4.41 -13.68
N GLN A 93 8.58 -4.98 -12.51
CA GLN A 93 9.77 -4.56 -11.76
C GLN A 93 10.94 -5.53 -12.02
N PRO A 94 11.94 -5.16 -12.84
CA PRO A 94 13.00 -6.09 -13.27
C PRO A 94 13.82 -6.64 -12.09
N ALA A 95 14.00 -5.84 -11.04
CA ALA A 95 14.72 -6.26 -9.82
C ALA A 95 14.07 -7.45 -9.09
N LEU A 96 12.80 -7.73 -9.37
CA LEU A 96 12.01 -8.79 -8.75
C LEU A 96 11.62 -9.91 -9.74
N GLN A 97 12.10 -9.87 -10.98
CA GLN A 97 11.66 -10.75 -12.09
C GLN A 97 11.86 -12.26 -11.82
N ASN A 98 12.76 -12.63 -10.89
CA ASN A 98 13.03 -14.01 -10.49
C ASN A 98 12.69 -14.30 -9.02
N TRP A 99 11.85 -13.47 -8.40
CA TRP A 99 11.54 -13.59 -6.98
C TRP A 99 10.41 -14.60 -6.72
N ASN A 100 10.74 -15.89 -6.80
CA ASN A 100 9.84 -17.01 -6.51
C ASN A 100 9.98 -17.53 -5.06
N GLN A 101 9.82 -16.65 -4.06
CA GLN A 101 9.86 -17.10 -2.67
C GLN A 101 8.47 -17.41 -2.12
N THR A 102 8.31 -18.60 -1.55
CA THR A 102 7.13 -18.97 -0.77
C THR A 102 7.09 -18.13 0.50
N ILE A 103 6.07 -17.28 0.64
CA ILE A 103 5.95 -16.34 1.76
C ILE A 103 5.52 -17.12 3.02
N HIS A 104 6.48 -17.46 3.87
CA HIS A 104 6.21 -18.04 5.20
C HIS A 104 6.24 -16.98 6.31
N ASN A 105 7.15 -16.01 6.23
CA ASN A 105 7.25 -14.86 7.15
C ASN A 105 7.25 -13.55 6.35
N ARG A 106 6.23 -12.70 6.56
CA ARG A 106 6.05 -11.46 5.80
C ARG A 106 7.06 -10.37 6.15
N ALA A 107 7.61 -10.36 7.38
CA ALA A 107 8.65 -9.39 7.74
C ALA A 107 10.01 -9.77 7.13
N ASP A 108 10.34 -11.05 7.10
CA ASP A 108 11.55 -11.53 6.39
C ASP A 108 11.41 -11.29 4.89
N TYR A 109 10.19 -11.42 4.35
CA TYR A 109 9.89 -11.08 2.97
C TYR A 109 10.12 -9.59 2.69
N LEU A 110 9.61 -8.70 3.56
CA LEU A 110 9.83 -7.26 3.46
C LEU A 110 11.32 -6.92 3.55
N GLU A 111 12.06 -7.53 4.47
CA GLU A 111 13.49 -7.32 4.64
C GLU A 111 14.27 -7.73 3.37
N GLN A 112 13.99 -8.91 2.81
CA GLN A 112 14.58 -9.37 1.55
C GLN A 112 14.20 -8.50 0.35
N ALA A 113 12.99 -7.93 0.34
CA ALA A 113 12.57 -6.94 -0.65
C ALA A 113 13.45 -5.70 -0.61
N LEU A 114 13.69 -5.22 0.60
CA LEU A 114 14.39 -3.97 0.87
C LEU A 114 15.87 -4.04 0.50
N GLU A 115 16.44 -5.24 0.46
CA GLU A 115 17.77 -5.48 -0.11
C GLU A 115 17.87 -5.10 -1.59
N LYS A 116 16.75 -5.17 -2.32
CA LYS A 116 16.70 -5.00 -3.79
C LYS A 116 16.07 -3.68 -4.20
N ILE A 117 15.00 -3.26 -3.52
CA ILE A 117 14.19 -2.10 -3.89
C ILE A 117 13.62 -1.39 -2.67
N ALA A 118 13.11 -0.18 -2.84
CA ALA A 118 12.15 0.36 -1.88
C ALA A 118 10.82 -0.39 -2.01
N VAL A 119 10.13 -0.63 -0.90
CA VAL A 119 8.80 -1.28 -0.89
C VAL A 119 7.72 -0.27 -0.62
N ILE A 120 6.66 -0.32 -1.41
CA ILE A 120 5.49 0.53 -1.26
C ILE A 120 4.32 -0.30 -0.70
N LEU A 121 3.75 0.12 0.42
CA LEU A 121 2.49 -0.39 0.95
C LEU A 121 1.36 0.58 0.57
N GLU A 122 0.37 0.06 -0.14
CA GLU A 122 -0.87 0.75 -0.49
C GLU A 122 -1.93 0.51 0.57
N TYR A 123 -2.68 1.56 0.93
CA TYR A 123 -3.82 1.45 1.83
C TYR A 123 -5.00 2.32 1.37
N TYR A 124 -6.21 1.90 1.72
CA TYR A 124 -7.46 2.48 1.19
C TYR A 124 -8.37 3.08 2.27
N LYS A 125 -8.20 2.67 3.53
CA LYS A 125 -8.96 3.16 4.68
C LYS A 125 -8.05 3.48 5.83
N TYR A 126 -8.50 4.42 6.66
CA TYR A 126 -7.87 4.74 7.94
C TYR A 126 -8.92 4.74 9.05
N GLY A 127 -8.69 4.00 10.12
CA GLY A 127 -9.64 3.91 11.24
C GLY A 127 -11.05 3.48 10.80
N ASN A 128 -11.15 2.58 9.81
CA ASN A 128 -12.37 2.13 9.13
C ASN A 128 -13.12 3.20 8.30
N GLN A 129 -12.56 4.40 8.17
CA GLN A 129 -13.07 5.46 7.33
C GLN A 129 -12.37 5.44 5.96
N LYS A 130 -13.06 5.89 4.92
CA LYS A 130 -12.43 6.13 3.62
C LYS A 130 -11.34 7.19 3.78
N LEU A 131 -10.28 7.12 2.98
CA LEU A 131 -9.17 8.07 3.11
C LEU A 131 -9.58 9.53 2.96
N LEU A 132 -10.54 9.84 2.10
CA LEU A 132 -10.98 11.23 1.91
C LEU A 132 -11.69 11.81 3.14
N ASP A 133 -12.24 10.94 3.99
CA ASP A 133 -12.98 11.28 5.21
C ASP A 133 -12.10 11.19 6.47
N ALA A 134 -10.87 10.68 6.35
CA ALA A 134 -9.97 10.48 7.47
C ALA A 134 -9.50 11.84 8.06
N PRO A 135 -9.24 11.94 9.37
CA PRO A 135 -8.86 13.21 10.02
C PRO A 135 -7.63 13.91 9.42
N PHE A 136 -6.66 13.13 8.93
CA PHE A 136 -5.44 13.66 8.30
C PHE A 136 -5.61 14.04 6.82
N ALA A 137 -6.73 13.65 6.19
CA ALA A 137 -6.90 13.73 4.73
C ALA A 137 -6.80 15.16 4.19
N LYS A 138 -7.12 16.14 5.03
CA LYS A 138 -6.99 17.57 4.74
C LYS A 138 -5.53 18.02 4.55
N ASP A 139 -4.58 17.29 5.12
CA ASP A 139 -3.15 17.59 5.08
C ASP A 139 -2.44 16.87 3.92
N PHE A 140 -3.18 16.08 3.13
CA PHE A 140 -2.67 15.31 2.01
C PHE A 140 -3.04 15.98 0.69
N LYS A 141 -2.11 15.95 -0.27
CA LYS A 141 -2.40 16.34 -1.65
C LYS A 141 -3.38 15.34 -2.26
N ARG A 142 -4.45 15.82 -2.89
CA ARG A 142 -5.38 14.98 -3.65
C ARG A 142 -4.95 14.97 -5.11
N ILE A 143 -4.79 13.78 -5.68
CA ILE A 143 -4.33 13.57 -7.05
C ILE A 143 -5.44 12.81 -7.79
N ASP A 144 -5.96 13.38 -8.86
CA ASP A 144 -6.96 12.73 -9.69
C ASP A 144 -6.31 11.91 -10.81
N GLU A 145 -7.00 10.90 -11.31
CA GLU A 145 -6.47 9.98 -12.33
C GLU A 145 -5.89 10.70 -13.57
N GLN A 146 -6.52 11.78 -14.04
CA GLN A 146 -6.08 12.54 -15.22
C GLN A 146 -4.83 13.39 -14.98
N SER A 147 -4.45 13.62 -13.71
CA SER A 147 -3.28 14.44 -13.35
C SER A 147 -1.97 13.66 -13.27
N ILE A 148 -1.98 12.37 -13.62
CA ILE A 148 -0.82 11.47 -13.54
C ILE A 148 -0.02 11.45 -14.86
N ASP A 149 -0.61 11.89 -15.97
CA ASP A 149 0.01 11.86 -17.30
C ASP A 149 0.94 13.06 -17.60
N GLU A 150 1.03 14.06 -16.72
CA GLU A 150 1.85 15.26 -16.93
C GLU A 150 3.24 15.23 -16.25
N GLN A 151 3.68 14.09 -15.71
CA GLN A 151 5.00 13.96 -15.04
C GLN A 151 5.80 12.71 -15.43
N THR A 152 5.76 12.32 -16.71
CA THR A 152 6.75 11.38 -17.30
C THR A 152 7.64 12.08 -18.29
#